data_AF-A0A0M0K942-F1
#
_entry.id   AF-A0A0M0K942-F1
#
_cell.length_a   1.000
_cell.length_b   1.000
_cell.length_c   1.000
_cell.angle_alpha   90.00
_cell.angle_beta   90.00
_cell.angle_gamma   90.00
#
_symmetry.space_group_name_H-M   'P 1'
#
loop_
_entity.id
_entity.type
_entity.pdbx_description
1 polymer ?
#
loop_
_entity_poly.entity_id
_entity_poly.type
_entity_poly.pdbx_seq_one_letter_code
_entity_poly.pdbx_strand_id
1 'polypeptide(L)'
;MISLVTSLLLGAPVDNVIKTMDTGVIDLHGASKAQVLVIVADHGSGTSTFGEALNKHPCLFDVGEPFGDSYLVWTSSKIPECHGTTPEATFDADSHHLLHESNAKLSTHLANVVKHLGVSHIDSGELYRGLHYDLSEFFVRIRDLVCKDVPADVCPAADCAIALKMFPQFVDAHTAGVRVKADLAGNPCHDAMNKKAMVAWKEALESFKHNSKVIATDCH
;
A
#
# COMPACT_ATOMS: atom_id res chain seq x y z
N MET A 1 52.64 13.86 -38.53
CA MET A 1 51.74 12.79 -39.00
C MET A 1 50.32 13.17 -38.62
N ILE A 2 49.57 13.70 -39.57
CA ILE A 2 48.14 14.04 -39.42
C ILE A 2 47.42 13.06 -40.34
N SER A 3 46.55 12.22 -39.78
CA SER A 3 45.76 11.26 -40.55
C SER A 3 44.36 11.80 -40.77
N LEU A 4 43.97 11.76 -42.06
CA LEU A 4 42.63 11.79 -42.65
C LEU A 4 41.59 10.98 -41.82
N VAL A 5 40.27 11.22 -41.89
CA VAL A 5 39.42 11.15 -43.09
C VAL A 5 38.14 12.00 -42.91
N THR A 6 37.85 12.76 -43.96
CA THR A 6 36.57 13.39 -44.28
C THR A 6 35.64 12.37 -44.94
N SER A 7 34.37 12.31 -44.56
CA SER A 7 33.28 11.94 -45.47
C SER A 7 31.97 12.60 -45.04
N LEU A 8 31.52 13.52 -45.89
CA LEU A 8 30.18 14.10 -45.95
C LEU A 8 29.13 13.02 -46.21
N LEU A 9 27.89 13.24 -45.76
CA LEU A 9 26.69 13.19 -46.60
C LEU A 9 25.54 13.96 -45.95
N LEU A 10 24.87 14.75 -46.79
CA LEU A 10 23.79 15.70 -46.51
C LEU A 10 22.39 15.05 -46.55
N GLY A 11 21.43 15.64 -45.81
CA GLY A 11 19.97 15.58 -46.02
C GLY A 11 19.29 14.27 -45.58
N ALA A 12 18.13 14.20 -44.93
CA ALA A 12 16.99 15.08 -44.66
C ALA A 12 16.14 14.36 -43.55
N PRO A 13 14.82 14.58 -43.39
CA PRO A 13 14.03 15.77 -43.07
C PRO A 13 13.49 15.72 -41.63
N VAL A 14 12.70 16.73 -41.27
CA VAL A 14 11.97 16.90 -40.01
C VAL A 14 10.80 15.91 -39.90
N ASP A 15 11.04 14.61 -39.77
CA ASP A 15 9.98 13.62 -39.58
C ASP A 15 10.51 12.38 -38.84
N ASN A 16 10.56 12.40 -37.50
CA ASN A 16 10.71 11.17 -36.71
C ASN A 16 10.31 11.28 -35.22
N VAL A 17 9.36 12.15 -34.87
CA VAL A 17 8.78 12.20 -33.51
C VAL A 17 7.51 11.34 -33.38
N ILE A 18 7.08 10.63 -34.43
CA ILE A 18 5.87 9.79 -34.36
C ILE A 18 6.14 8.42 -34.99
N LYS A 19 6.68 7.50 -34.18
CA LYS A 19 6.69 6.04 -34.30
C LYS A 19 7.32 5.56 -32.99
N THR A 20 6.65 4.94 -32.03
CA THR A 20 5.51 4.02 -32.10
C THR A 20 4.90 4.08 -30.70
N MET A 21 3.72 4.70 -30.54
CA MET A 21 2.85 4.27 -29.46
C MET A 21 2.36 2.92 -29.90
N ASP A 22 3.06 1.88 -29.45
CA ASP A 22 2.54 0.52 -29.52
C ASP A 22 1.26 0.52 -28.68
N THR A 23 0.13 0.73 -29.34
CA THR A 23 -1.19 0.31 -28.85
C THR A 23 -1.24 -1.21 -28.92
N GLY A 24 -0.26 -1.85 -28.29
CA GLY A 24 -0.31 -3.24 -27.93
C GLY A 24 -1.48 -3.36 -27.00
N VAL A 25 -2.58 -3.91 -27.52
CA VAL A 25 -3.57 -4.57 -26.70
C VAL A 25 -2.75 -5.55 -25.86
N ILE A 26 -2.50 -5.18 -24.60
CA ILE A 26 -1.89 -6.09 -23.64
C ILE A 26 -2.85 -7.26 -23.59
N ASP A 27 -2.42 -8.39 -24.12
CA ASP A 27 -3.11 -9.66 -23.95
C ASP A 27 -2.99 -10.04 -22.46
N LEU A 28 -3.97 -9.56 -21.68
CA LEU A 28 -4.08 -9.78 -20.23
C LEU A 28 -4.47 -11.23 -19.90
N HIS A 29 -4.61 -12.13 -20.87
CA HIS A 29 -5.07 -13.50 -20.65
C HIS A 29 -4.04 -14.43 -19.98
N GLY A 30 -2.83 -13.93 -19.65
CA GLY A 30 -1.81 -14.71 -18.95
C GLY A 30 -1.07 -14.01 -17.80
N ALA A 31 -1.31 -12.70 -17.57
CA ALA A 31 -0.76 -12.00 -16.42
C ALA A 31 -1.71 -12.19 -15.23
N SER A 32 -1.20 -12.68 -14.10
CA SER A 32 -1.94 -12.67 -12.83
C SER A 32 -2.46 -11.24 -12.60
N LYS A 33 -3.77 -11.03 -12.71
CA LYS A 33 -4.41 -9.73 -12.50
C LYS A 33 -4.21 -9.34 -11.03
N ALA A 34 -3.62 -8.17 -10.78
CA ALA A 34 -3.55 -7.61 -9.45
C ALA A 34 -4.97 -7.41 -8.90
N GLN A 35 -5.19 -7.78 -7.64
CA GLN A 35 -6.49 -7.78 -6.95
C GLN A 35 -6.44 -6.99 -5.64
N VAL A 36 -5.28 -6.46 -5.29
CA VAL A 36 -5.09 -5.56 -4.15
C VAL A 36 -4.44 -4.29 -4.67
N LEU A 37 -5.16 -3.18 -4.59
CA LEU A 37 -4.61 -1.86 -4.80
C LEU A 37 -4.20 -1.25 -3.45
N VAL A 38 -2.90 -1.02 -3.27
CA VAL A 38 -2.36 -0.31 -2.12
C VAL A 38 -2.16 1.15 -2.51
N ILE A 39 -2.89 2.04 -1.85
CA ILE A 39 -2.81 3.48 -2.05
C ILE A 39 -1.77 4.01 -1.05
N VAL A 40 -0.55 4.22 -1.54
CA VAL A 40 0.57 4.73 -0.74
C VAL A 40 0.48 6.25 -0.70
N ALA A 41 0.26 6.82 0.48
CA ALA A 41 0.05 8.25 0.65
C ALA A 41 0.25 8.69 2.11
N ASP A 42 -0.25 9.87 2.45
CA ASP A 42 -0.42 10.38 3.81
C ASP A 42 -1.81 11.00 3.99
N HIS A 43 -2.19 11.33 5.22
CA HIS A 43 -3.43 12.03 5.52
C HIS A 43 -3.53 13.36 4.76
N GLY A 44 -4.74 13.69 4.29
CA GLY A 44 -5.00 14.94 3.56
C GLY A 44 -4.70 14.92 2.06
N SER A 45 -4.26 13.78 1.51
CA SER A 45 -3.95 13.60 0.08
C SER A 45 -5.17 13.25 -0.81
N GLY A 46 -6.37 13.18 -0.24
CA GLY A 46 -7.60 12.84 -0.99
C GLY A 46 -7.86 11.34 -1.17
N THR A 47 -7.08 10.47 -0.52
CA THR A 47 -7.24 9.00 -0.61
C THR A 47 -8.62 8.49 -0.22
N SER A 48 -9.34 9.17 0.70
CA SER A 48 -10.73 8.82 1.02
C SER A 48 -11.66 9.02 -0.18
N THR A 49 -11.57 10.16 -0.88
CA THR A 49 -12.39 10.43 -2.07
C THR A 49 -12.03 9.47 -3.20
N PHE A 50 -10.75 9.11 -3.33
CA PHE A 50 -10.33 8.11 -4.30
C PHE A 50 -10.90 6.72 -3.97
N GLY A 51 -10.80 6.27 -2.73
CA GLY A 51 -11.39 5.01 -2.26
C GLY A 51 -12.92 4.96 -2.47
N GLU A 52 -13.65 6.02 -2.13
CA GLU A 52 -15.08 6.12 -2.39
C GLU A 52 -15.44 6.03 -3.88
N ALA A 53 -14.60 6.58 -4.76
CA ALA A 53 -14.81 6.48 -6.20
C ALA A 53 -14.58 5.04 -6.71
N LEU A 54 -13.55 4.37 -6.21
CA LEU A 54 -13.25 2.97 -6.51
C LEU A 54 -14.36 2.04 -6.02
N ASN A 55 -14.93 2.31 -4.85
CA ASN A 55 -15.98 1.52 -4.21
C ASN A 55 -17.34 1.58 -4.93
N LYS A 56 -17.45 2.30 -6.06
CA LYS A 56 -18.63 2.28 -6.93
C LYS A 56 -18.64 1.08 -7.87
N HIS A 57 -17.50 0.42 -8.09
CA HIS A 57 -17.41 -0.73 -8.98
C HIS A 57 -17.83 -2.00 -8.21
N PRO A 58 -18.71 -2.86 -8.76
CA PRO A 58 -19.27 -4.01 -8.02
C PRO A 58 -18.25 -5.08 -7.61
N CYS A 59 -17.07 -5.05 -8.23
CA CYS A 59 -15.94 -5.95 -7.93
C CYS A 59 -14.79 -5.29 -7.14
N LEU A 60 -14.90 -4.02 -6.75
CA LEU A 60 -13.81 -3.31 -6.07
C LEU A 60 -14.31 -2.73 -4.76
N PHE A 61 -13.76 -3.23 -3.65
CA PHE A 61 -14.16 -2.82 -2.31
C PHE A 61 -13.09 -1.97 -1.66
N ASP A 62 -13.45 -0.75 -1.26
CA ASP A 62 -12.58 0.09 -0.45
C ASP A 62 -12.61 -0.36 1.02
N VAL A 63 -11.50 -0.92 1.47
CA VAL A 63 -11.27 -1.30 2.87
C VAL A 63 -10.82 -0.08 3.69
N GLY A 64 -10.36 1.00 3.07
CA GLY A 64 -9.93 2.20 3.79
C GLY A 64 -8.59 2.01 4.51
N GLU A 65 -8.51 2.41 5.79
CA GLU A 65 -7.25 2.49 6.55
C GLU A 65 -7.15 1.34 7.56
N PRO A 66 -6.46 0.24 7.23
CA PRO A 66 -6.39 -0.92 8.12
C PRO A 66 -5.67 -0.62 9.44
N PHE A 67 -4.76 0.36 9.47
CA PHE A 67 -3.91 0.68 10.63
C PHE A 67 -4.06 2.13 11.08
N GLY A 68 -3.59 2.45 12.29
CA GLY A 68 -3.49 3.82 12.77
C GLY A 68 -2.93 3.92 14.19
N ASP A 69 -2.27 5.04 14.49
CA ASP A 69 -1.42 5.22 15.67
C ASP A 69 -2.16 5.14 17.01
N SER A 70 -3.45 5.49 17.04
CA SER A 70 -4.32 5.34 18.23
C SER A 70 -5.00 3.98 18.33
N TYR A 71 -4.69 3.07 17.41
CA TYR A 71 -5.21 1.71 17.35
C TYR A 71 -4.02 0.74 17.33
N LEU A 72 -3.78 0.11 16.18
CA LEU A 72 -2.71 -0.82 15.94
C LEU A 72 -2.00 -0.40 14.66
N VAL A 73 -0.68 -0.29 14.70
CA VAL A 73 0.16 -0.10 13.52
C VAL A 73 0.65 -1.45 12.98
N TRP A 74 1.21 -1.49 11.77
CA TRP A 74 1.80 -2.72 11.22
C TRP A 74 3.03 -3.12 12.04
N THR A 75 3.94 -2.17 12.27
CA THR A 75 5.17 -2.41 13.04
C THR A 75 5.46 -1.25 13.98
N SER A 76 6.16 -1.53 15.07
CA SER A 76 6.75 -0.50 15.91
C SER A 76 8.14 -0.89 16.40
N SER A 77 8.94 0.11 16.78
CA SER A 77 10.30 -0.06 17.28
C SER A 77 10.49 0.60 18.63
N LYS A 78 11.41 0.05 19.44
CA LYS A 78 11.92 0.76 20.62
C LYS A 78 13.00 1.74 20.20
N ILE A 79 12.78 3.02 20.47
CA ILE A 79 13.68 4.10 20.05
C ILE A 79 14.20 4.82 21.30
N PRO A 80 15.50 4.70 21.63
CA PRO A 80 16.07 5.29 22.84
C PRO A 80 15.87 6.80 22.98
N GLU A 81 15.89 7.51 21.85
CA GLU A 81 15.72 8.97 21.77
C GLU A 81 14.28 9.42 22.10
N CYS A 82 13.32 8.49 22.12
CA CYS A 82 11.92 8.77 22.37
C CYS A 82 11.52 8.44 23.80
N HIS A 83 11.20 9.48 24.58
CA HIS A 83 10.62 9.33 25.90
C HIS A 83 9.09 9.21 25.79
N GLY A 84 8.56 8.00 25.72
CA GLY A 84 7.12 7.75 25.57
C GLY A 84 6.78 6.28 25.40
N THR A 85 5.49 5.99 25.25
CA THR A 85 5.00 4.66 24.91
C THR A 85 5.14 4.41 23.42
N THR A 86 5.81 3.32 23.05
CA THR A 86 5.79 2.77 21.70
C THR A 86 4.32 2.46 21.30
N PRO A 87 3.88 2.77 20.07
CA PRO A 87 2.53 2.42 19.64
C PRO A 87 2.32 0.90 19.67
N GLU A 88 1.08 0.49 19.95
CA GLU A 88 0.70 -0.92 19.79
C GLU A 88 0.84 -1.32 18.32
N ALA A 89 1.47 -2.46 18.06
CA ALA A 89 1.79 -2.89 16.71
C ALA A 89 1.45 -4.35 16.47
N THR A 90 1.16 -4.69 15.22
CA THR A 90 0.93 -6.08 14.81
C THR A 90 2.20 -6.90 14.97
N PHE A 91 3.34 -6.34 14.57
CA PHE A 91 4.65 -6.96 14.66
C PHE A 91 5.68 -6.07 15.37
N ASP A 92 6.62 -6.69 16.05
CA ASP A 92 7.87 -6.04 16.45
C ASP A 92 8.76 -5.86 15.22
N ALA A 93 9.19 -4.62 14.93
CA ALA A 93 9.95 -4.32 13.71
C ALA A 93 11.38 -4.89 13.71
N ASP A 94 11.93 -5.26 14.87
CA ASP A 94 13.31 -5.76 14.99
C ASP A 94 13.38 -7.29 14.91
N SER A 95 12.44 -7.97 15.57
CA SER A 95 12.39 -9.43 15.65
C SER A 95 11.41 -10.06 14.66
N HIS A 96 10.54 -9.27 14.04
CA HIS A 96 9.45 -9.72 13.17
C HIS A 96 8.48 -10.68 13.86
N HIS A 97 8.45 -10.68 15.20
CA HIS A 97 7.51 -11.47 15.97
C HIS A 97 6.12 -10.83 15.95
N LEU A 98 5.09 -11.66 15.73
CA LEU A 98 3.70 -11.26 15.84
C LEU A 98 3.38 -10.96 17.31
N LEU A 99 2.94 -9.72 17.57
CA LEU A 99 2.61 -9.23 18.91
C LEU A 99 1.10 -9.24 19.16
N HIS A 100 0.30 -8.96 18.13
CA HIS A 100 -1.16 -8.85 18.23
C HIS A 100 -1.84 -9.62 17.10
N GLU A 101 -2.87 -10.41 17.46
CA GLU A 101 -3.67 -11.23 16.53
C GLU A 101 -5.07 -10.64 16.28
N SER A 102 -5.24 -9.34 16.50
CA SER A 102 -6.51 -8.64 16.28
C SER A 102 -6.29 -7.16 16.03
N ASN A 103 -7.13 -6.56 15.19
CA ASN A 103 -7.08 -5.13 14.88
C ASN A 103 -8.50 -4.55 14.83
N ALA A 104 -8.82 -3.73 15.84
CA ALA A 104 -10.15 -3.14 15.98
C ALA A 104 -10.46 -2.10 14.88
N LYS A 105 -9.45 -1.37 14.38
CA LYS A 105 -9.63 -0.41 13.28
C LYS A 105 -10.01 -1.15 12.00
N LEU A 106 -9.25 -2.19 11.65
CA LEU A 106 -9.57 -3.05 10.51
C LEU A 106 -10.97 -3.68 10.65
N SER A 107 -11.33 -4.18 11.84
CA SER A 107 -12.66 -4.74 12.08
C SER A 107 -13.79 -3.72 11.80
N THR A 108 -13.58 -2.46 12.17
CA THR A 108 -14.53 -1.37 11.87
C THR A 108 -14.64 -1.10 10.37
N HIS A 109 -13.51 -1.11 9.67
CA HIS A 109 -13.48 -0.95 8.21
C HIS A 109 -14.15 -2.13 7.47
N LEU A 110 -13.89 -3.36 7.89
CA LEU A 110 -14.54 -4.54 7.34
C LEU A 110 -16.06 -4.53 7.60
N ALA A 111 -16.52 -3.99 8.74
CA ALA A 111 -17.96 -3.83 8.97
C ALA A 111 -18.64 -2.89 7.95
N ASN A 112 -17.92 -1.87 7.44
CA ASN A 112 -18.44 -1.02 6.36
C ASN A 112 -18.54 -1.78 5.04
N VAL A 113 -17.55 -2.62 4.73
CA VAL A 113 -17.58 -3.51 3.56
C VAL A 113 -18.72 -4.52 3.66
N VAL A 114 -18.90 -5.14 4.83
CA VAL A 114 -20.00 -6.06 5.13
C VAL A 114 -21.36 -5.41 4.88
N LYS A 115 -21.54 -4.17 5.36
CA LYS A 115 -22.77 -3.39 5.14
C LYS A 115 -23.01 -3.11 3.66
N HIS A 116 -21.94 -2.84 2.90
CA HIS A 116 -22.02 -2.62 1.45
C HIS A 116 -22.40 -3.90 0.69
N LEU A 117 -21.85 -5.05 1.11
CA LEU A 117 -22.12 -6.36 0.52
C LEU A 117 -23.46 -6.97 0.94
N GLY A 118 -24.04 -6.53 2.06
CA GLY A 118 -25.24 -7.14 2.63
C GLY A 118 -24.99 -8.52 3.26
N VAL A 119 -23.75 -8.81 3.66
CA VAL A 119 -23.39 -10.07 4.34
C VAL A 119 -23.47 -9.91 5.87
N SER A 120 -23.37 -11.00 6.62
CA SER A 120 -23.62 -10.98 8.08
C SER A 120 -22.42 -10.49 8.88
N HIS A 121 -21.23 -11.01 8.61
CA HIS A 121 -20.02 -10.71 9.37
C HIS A 121 -18.76 -11.21 8.65
N ILE A 122 -17.66 -10.49 8.82
CA ILE A 122 -16.32 -10.93 8.45
C ILE A 122 -15.50 -11.08 9.74
N ASP A 123 -15.04 -12.30 10.04
CA ASP A 123 -14.14 -12.56 11.15
C ASP A 123 -12.68 -12.27 10.75
N SER A 124 -12.14 -11.16 11.26
CA SER A 124 -10.78 -10.73 10.95
C SER A 124 -9.70 -11.53 11.70
N GLY A 125 -10.06 -12.38 12.66
CA GLY A 125 -9.10 -13.21 13.41
C GLY A 125 -8.36 -14.23 12.53
N GLU A 126 -9.01 -14.69 11.45
CA GLU A 126 -8.39 -15.63 10.50
C GLU A 126 -7.16 -15.06 9.78
N LEU A 127 -7.05 -13.73 9.71
CA LEU A 127 -5.95 -13.05 9.04
C LEU A 127 -4.59 -13.36 9.69
N TYR A 128 -4.57 -13.55 11.02
CA TYR A 128 -3.34 -13.61 11.81
C TYR A 128 -2.80 -15.03 11.99
N ARG A 129 -3.62 -16.07 11.72
CA ARG A 129 -3.21 -17.46 11.91
C ARG A 129 -2.04 -17.81 10.98
N GLY A 130 -0.86 -18.03 11.56
CA GLY A 130 0.36 -18.32 10.80
C GLY A 130 0.77 -17.18 9.86
N LEU A 131 0.40 -15.93 10.18
CA LEU A 131 0.82 -14.76 9.44
C LEU A 131 2.31 -14.50 9.66
N HIS A 132 3.07 -14.39 8.58
CA HIS A 132 4.46 -13.96 8.64
C HIS A 132 4.54 -12.44 8.57
N TYR A 133 5.72 -11.90 8.89
CA TYR A 133 6.02 -10.50 8.67
C TYR A 133 6.15 -10.21 7.16
N ASP A 134 5.00 -10.11 6.49
CA ASP A 134 4.84 -9.80 5.08
C ASP A 134 3.53 -9.02 4.90
N LEU A 135 3.65 -7.72 4.62
CA LEU A 135 2.49 -6.85 4.52
C LEU A 135 1.64 -7.14 3.28
N SER A 136 2.28 -7.60 2.19
CA SER A 136 1.59 -8.03 0.98
C SER A 136 0.72 -9.26 1.24
N GLU A 137 1.24 -10.22 2.01
CA GLU A 137 0.50 -11.42 2.43
C GLU A 137 -0.73 -11.01 3.25
N PHE A 138 -0.54 -10.12 4.23
CA PHE A 138 -1.63 -9.62 5.06
C PHE A 138 -2.74 -8.97 4.22
N PHE A 139 -2.38 -8.13 3.25
CA PHE A 139 -3.37 -7.49 2.37
C PHE A 139 -4.07 -8.46 1.43
N VAL A 140 -3.37 -9.48 0.92
CA VAL A 140 -4.01 -10.56 0.14
C VAL A 140 -4.98 -11.36 1.00
N ARG A 141 -4.65 -11.64 2.27
CA ARG A 141 -5.57 -12.30 3.20
C ARG A 141 -6.83 -11.46 3.45
N ILE A 142 -6.71 -10.14 3.57
CA ILE A 142 -7.88 -9.24 3.64
C ILE A 142 -8.73 -9.37 2.37
N ARG A 143 -8.11 -9.37 1.19
CA ARG A 143 -8.80 -9.54 -0.09
C ARG A 143 -9.59 -10.84 -0.10
N ASP A 144 -8.92 -11.94 0.21
CA ASP A 144 -9.53 -13.28 0.18
C ASP A 144 -10.68 -13.36 1.19
N LEU A 145 -10.53 -12.72 2.35
CA LEU A 145 -11.55 -12.64 3.39
C LEU A 145 -12.78 -11.81 2.97
N VAL A 146 -12.59 -10.67 2.28
CA VAL A 146 -13.68 -9.84 1.75
C VAL A 146 -14.38 -10.55 0.59
N CYS A 147 -13.61 -11.13 -0.32
CA CYS A 147 -14.12 -11.70 -1.57
C CYS A 147 -14.80 -13.06 -1.41
N LYS A 148 -14.61 -13.77 -0.30
CA LYS A 148 -15.19 -15.11 -0.09
C LYS A 148 -16.71 -15.13 -0.14
N ASP A 149 -17.34 -14.04 0.31
CA ASP A 149 -18.80 -13.94 0.45
C ASP A 149 -19.45 -13.12 -0.69
N VAL A 150 -18.68 -12.71 -1.70
CA VAL A 150 -19.19 -11.95 -2.85
C VAL A 150 -19.84 -12.93 -3.84
N PRO A 151 -21.14 -12.78 -4.16
CA PRO A 151 -21.81 -13.67 -5.11
C PRO A 151 -21.16 -13.62 -6.50
N ALA A 152 -20.96 -14.78 -7.13
CA ALA A 152 -20.28 -14.88 -8.42
C ALA A 152 -21.01 -14.18 -9.57
N ASP A 153 -22.33 -14.01 -9.46
CA ASP A 153 -23.19 -13.27 -10.38
C ASP A 153 -23.09 -11.74 -10.21
N VAL A 154 -22.64 -11.28 -9.03
CA VAL A 154 -22.28 -9.87 -8.78
C VAL A 154 -20.85 -9.60 -9.23
N CYS A 155 -19.92 -10.45 -8.78
CA CYS A 155 -18.52 -10.37 -9.14
C CYS A 155 -17.86 -11.76 -9.13
N PRO A 156 -17.28 -12.22 -10.26
CA PRO A 156 -16.48 -13.43 -10.26
C PRO A 156 -15.31 -13.34 -9.27
N ALA A 157 -15.00 -14.43 -8.57
CA ALA A 157 -13.92 -14.45 -7.58
C ALA A 157 -12.54 -14.06 -8.15
N ALA A 158 -12.31 -14.30 -9.45
CA ALA A 158 -11.10 -13.88 -10.16
C ALA A 158 -11.03 -12.36 -10.40
N ASP A 159 -12.16 -11.66 -10.36
CA ASP A 159 -12.27 -10.23 -10.60
C ASP A 159 -12.45 -9.41 -9.32
N CYS A 160 -12.81 -10.06 -8.22
CA CYS A 160 -12.96 -9.41 -6.93
C CYS A 160 -11.61 -8.86 -6.43
N ALA A 161 -11.61 -7.57 -6.16
CA ALA A 161 -10.45 -6.81 -5.75
C ALA A 161 -10.77 -5.90 -4.56
N ILE A 162 -9.74 -5.50 -3.85
CA ILE A 162 -9.83 -4.50 -2.78
C ILE A 162 -8.91 -3.32 -3.05
N ALA A 163 -9.27 -2.17 -2.50
CA ALA A 163 -8.39 -1.03 -2.32
C ALA A 163 -8.20 -0.78 -0.83
N LEU A 164 -6.99 -0.38 -0.44
CA LEU A 164 -6.69 0.02 0.93
C LEU A 164 -5.60 1.09 0.93
N LYS A 165 -5.50 1.82 2.04
CA LYS A 165 -4.50 2.87 2.24
C LYS A 165 -3.31 2.33 3.01
N MET A 166 -2.12 2.80 2.65
CA MET A 166 -0.88 2.53 3.37
C MET A 166 -0.13 3.85 3.60
N PHE A 167 0.02 4.23 4.86
CA PHE A 167 0.72 5.45 5.26
C PHE A 167 2.04 5.11 5.97
N PRO A 168 3.09 5.93 5.86
CA PRO A 168 4.36 5.67 6.55
C PRO A 168 4.21 5.55 8.07
N GLN A 169 3.25 6.27 8.68
CA GLN A 169 2.95 6.15 10.11
C GLN A 169 2.48 4.74 10.52
N PHE A 170 1.99 3.92 9.58
CA PHE A 170 1.62 2.54 9.88
C PHE A 170 2.84 1.66 10.15
N VAL A 171 4.05 2.13 9.86
CA VAL A 171 5.32 1.47 10.22
C VAL A 171 6.16 2.32 11.16
N ASP A 172 5.49 3.05 12.07
CA ASP A 172 6.09 3.85 13.14
C ASP A 172 6.88 5.08 12.64
N ALA A 173 6.59 5.56 11.42
CA ALA A 173 7.14 6.82 10.96
C ALA A 173 6.37 8.02 11.56
N HIS A 174 7.08 9.09 11.86
CA HIS A 174 6.50 10.38 12.19
C HIS A 174 6.23 11.19 10.91
N THR A 175 4.96 11.28 10.53
CA THR A 175 4.49 12.01 9.32
C THR A 175 3.74 13.30 9.62
N ALA A 176 3.82 13.84 10.84
CA ALA A 176 3.09 15.06 11.16
C ALA A 176 3.52 16.21 10.23
N GLY A 177 2.54 16.79 9.53
CA GLY A 177 2.79 17.88 8.60
C GLY A 177 3.32 19.13 9.31
N VAL A 178 4.13 19.90 8.59
CA VAL A 178 4.66 21.20 9.04
C VAL A 178 3.56 22.25 8.89
N ARG A 179 3.07 22.79 10.01
CA ARG A 179 2.04 23.86 10.03
C ARG A 179 2.67 25.22 10.25
N VAL A 180 3.72 25.28 11.06
CA VAL A 180 4.48 26.50 11.38
C VAL A 180 5.98 26.25 11.29
N LYS A 181 6.77 27.32 11.16
CA LYS A 181 8.24 27.22 11.10
C LYS A 181 8.86 26.52 12.32
N ALA A 182 8.20 26.61 13.48
CA ALA A 182 8.65 25.92 14.69
C ALA A 182 8.58 24.39 14.56
N ASP A 183 7.71 23.84 13.72
CA ASP A 183 7.61 22.39 13.49
C ASP A 183 8.82 21.86 12.71
N LEU A 184 9.60 22.74 12.07
CA LEU A 184 10.88 22.41 11.44
C LEU A 184 12.04 22.35 12.44
N ALA A 185 11.83 22.71 13.71
CA ALA A 185 12.84 22.52 14.72
C ALA A 185 13.12 21.01 14.85
N GLY A 186 14.37 20.62 14.63
CA GLY A 186 14.78 19.21 14.67
C GLY A 186 14.39 18.57 16.00
N ASN A 187 13.78 17.39 15.92
CA ASN A 187 13.41 16.58 17.07
C ASN A 187 14.17 15.25 16.99
N PRO A 188 15.16 15.01 17.86
CA PRO A 188 15.96 13.79 17.83
C PRO A 188 15.14 12.50 17.87
N CYS A 189 14.00 12.50 18.59
CA CYS A 189 13.09 11.37 18.60
C CYS A 189 12.47 11.13 17.22
N HIS A 190 11.90 12.17 16.59
CA HIS A 190 11.27 12.03 15.28
C HIS A 190 12.27 11.63 14.19
N ASP A 191 13.48 12.17 14.24
CA ASP A 191 14.56 11.82 13.31
C ASP A 191 14.96 10.34 13.47
N ALA A 192 15.08 9.86 14.71
CA ALA A 192 15.37 8.46 15.01
C ALA A 192 14.21 7.52 14.61
N MET A 193 12.96 7.91 14.90
CA MET A 193 11.74 7.21 14.45
C MET A 193 11.74 7.04 12.94
N ASN A 194 11.86 8.15 12.19
CA ASN A 194 11.82 8.10 10.73
C ASN A 194 12.99 7.28 10.18
N LYS A 195 14.19 7.40 10.73
CA LYS A 195 15.34 6.58 10.32
C LYS A 195 15.06 5.08 10.50
N LYS A 196 14.43 4.69 11.61
CA LYS A 196 14.10 3.30 11.92
C LYS A 196 12.94 2.79 11.04
N ALA A 197 11.87 3.56 10.96
CA ALA A 197 10.69 3.28 10.14
C ALA A 197 11.04 3.09 8.66
N MET A 198 12.06 3.78 8.13
CA MET A 198 12.51 3.60 6.75
C MET A 198 12.99 2.18 6.42
N VAL A 199 13.39 1.37 7.42
CA VAL A 199 13.72 -0.04 7.21
C VAL A 199 12.42 -0.82 6.94
N ALA A 200 11.49 -0.79 7.90
CA ALA A 200 10.19 -1.45 7.78
C ALA A 200 9.38 -0.96 6.56
N TRP A 201 9.47 0.32 6.23
CA TRP A 201 8.84 0.90 5.05
C TRP A 201 9.39 0.29 3.75
N LYS A 202 10.70 0.14 3.62
CA LYS A 202 11.31 -0.46 2.44
C LYS A 202 10.95 -1.94 2.31
N GLU A 203 10.92 -2.67 3.41
CA GLU A 203 10.49 -4.08 3.44
C GLU A 203 9.02 -4.22 3.03
N ALA A 204 8.14 -3.35 3.55
CA ALA A 204 6.75 -3.29 3.13
C ALA A 204 6.63 -3.05 1.62
N LEU A 205 7.30 -2.02 1.08
CA LEU A 205 7.28 -1.72 -0.35
C LEU A 205 7.87 -2.85 -1.20
N GLU A 206 8.90 -3.56 -0.71
CA GLU A 206 9.49 -4.68 -1.42
C GLU A 206 8.55 -5.90 -1.44
N SER A 207 7.83 -6.17 -0.35
CA SER A 207 6.83 -7.24 -0.34
C SER A 207 5.75 -7.04 -1.41
N PHE A 208 5.32 -5.80 -1.66
CA PHE A 208 4.37 -5.48 -2.73
C PHE A 208 4.90 -5.81 -4.13
N LYS A 209 6.22 -5.65 -4.37
CA LYS A 209 6.83 -5.96 -5.69
C LYS A 209 6.92 -7.47 -5.93
N HIS A 210 7.10 -8.26 -4.88
CA HIS A 210 7.23 -9.71 -5.00
C HIS A 210 5.88 -10.43 -5.10
N ASN A 211 4.79 -9.77 -4.71
CA ASN A 211 3.46 -10.36 -4.73
C ASN A 211 2.64 -9.88 -5.94
N SER A 212 2.52 -10.74 -6.96
CA SER A 212 1.79 -10.42 -8.21
C SER A 212 0.29 -10.10 -8.03
N LYS A 213 -0.31 -10.36 -6.88
CA LYS A 213 -1.69 -9.94 -6.57
C LYS A 213 -1.78 -8.49 -6.10
N VAL A 214 -0.65 -7.88 -5.74
CA VAL A 214 -0.58 -6.54 -5.16
C VAL A 214 -0.02 -5.57 -6.17
N ILE A 215 -0.64 -4.40 -6.27
CA ILE A 215 -0.09 -3.23 -6.96
C ILE A 215 -0.15 -2.04 -6.01
N ALA A 216 0.94 -1.28 -5.94
CA ALA A 216 1.02 -0.05 -5.15
C ALA A 216 1.02 1.16 -6.08
N THR A 217 0.20 2.16 -5.77
CA THR A 217 0.22 3.47 -6.44
C THR A 217 0.71 4.52 -5.46
N ASP A 218 1.65 5.33 -5.92
CA ASP A 218 2.15 6.49 -5.19
C ASP A 218 1.38 7.73 -5.63
N CYS A 219 0.77 8.43 -4.67
CA CYS A 219 0.04 9.67 -4.90
C CYS A 219 0.99 10.86 -4.63
N HIS A 220 1.69 11.30 -5.66
CA HIS A 220 2.55 12.50 -5.65
C HIS A 220 2.11 13.51 -6.72
#